data_AF-A0A1G1EBV7-F1
#
_entry.id   AF-A0A1G1EBV7-F1
#
_cell.length_a   1.000
_cell.length_b   1.000
_cell.length_c   1.000
_cell.angle_alpha   90.00
_cell.angle_beta   90.00
_cell.angle_gamma   90.00
#
_symmetry.space_group_name_H-M   'P 1'
#
loop_
_entity.id
_entity.type
_entity.pdbx_description
1 polymer ?
#
loop_
_entity_poly.entity_id
_entity_poly.type
_entity_poly.pdbx_seq_one_letter_code
_entity_poly.pdbx_strand_id
1 'polypeptide(L)'
;MQEQSRFLKDKDGAIYDSVTSLTWMGNDSRLDLEKNITWHEAQQYADETNKKKNAGHGDWRLPTIHEALSLYDEKKLNKDFKNGDIHIDSLFPAGAGNCTWTSHTRGEKDAQIVFYLNGCPYWYEKNDQTISHAVRLVRRG
;
A
#
# COMPACT_ATOMS: atom_id res chain seq x y z
N MET A 1 -23.98 -19.60 7.95
CA MET A 1 -23.50 -18.62 6.94
C MET A 1 -22.01 -18.86 6.78
N GLN A 2 -21.53 -19.16 5.57
CA GLN A 2 -20.10 -19.12 5.29
C GLN A 2 -19.68 -17.66 5.31
N GLU A 3 -18.74 -17.27 6.17
CA GLU A 3 -18.09 -15.98 6.05
C GLU A 3 -17.32 -15.98 4.74
N GLN A 4 -17.72 -15.12 3.80
CA GLN A 4 -16.93 -14.88 2.61
C GLN A 4 -15.67 -14.11 3.00
N SER A 5 -14.50 -14.59 2.56
CA SER A 5 -13.24 -13.89 2.77
C SER A 5 -13.31 -12.51 2.10
N ARG A 6 -13.09 -11.44 2.87
CA ARG A 6 -13.06 -10.06 2.36
C ARG A 6 -12.07 -9.92 1.21
N PHE A 7 -10.86 -10.47 1.41
CA PHE A 7 -9.78 -10.40 0.44
C PHE A 7 -9.66 -11.69 -0.36
N LEU A 8 -9.49 -11.56 -1.66
CA LEU A 8 -9.35 -12.65 -2.62
C LEU A 8 -8.11 -12.40 -3.48
N LYS A 9 -7.11 -13.28 -3.35
CA LYS A 9 -5.87 -13.19 -4.13
C LYS A 9 -6.05 -13.88 -5.47
N ASP A 10 -5.70 -13.20 -6.55
CA ASP A 10 -5.70 -13.78 -7.88
C ASP A 10 -4.41 -14.57 -8.16
N LYS A 11 -4.37 -15.24 -9.32
CA LYS A 11 -3.22 -16.03 -9.77
C LYS A 11 -1.98 -15.17 -10.09
N ASP A 12 -2.19 -13.90 -10.40
CA ASP A 12 -1.15 -12.96 -10.82
C ASP A 12 -0.57 -12.16 -9.62
N GLY A 13 -1.13 -12.40 -8.42
CA GLY A 13 -0.69 -11.86 -7.15
C GLY A 13 -1.43 -10.61 -6.69
N ALA A 14 -2.35 -10.05 -7.47
CA ALA A 14 -3.20 -8.94 -7.02
C ALA A 14 -4.29 -9.45 -6.06
N ILE A 15 -4.77 -8.55 -5.21
CA ILE A 15 -5.68 -8.88 -4.12
C ILE A 15 -6.92 -8.01 -4.24
N TYR A 16 -8.05 -8.63 -4.56
CA TYR A 16 -9.34 -7.98 -4.61
C TYR A 16 -9.95 -7.87 -3.20
N ASP A 17 -10.40 -6.68 -2.85
CA ASP A 17 -11.15 -6.37 -1.65
C ASP A 17 -12.64 -6.24 -1.99
N SER A 18 -13.43 -7.24 -1.59
CA SER A 18 -14.87 -7.31 -1.85
C SER A 18 -15.69 -6.25 -1.10
N VAL A 19 -15.17 -5.66 -0.03
CA VAL A 19 -15.89 -4.63 0.74
C VAL A 19 -15.74 -3.27 0.05
N THR A 20 -14.54 -2.93 -0.41
CA THR A 20 -14.28 -1.63 -1.05
C THR A 20 -14.37 -1.69 -2.58
N SER A 21 -14.48 -2.88 -3.16
CA SER A 21 -14.38 -3.12 -4.61
C SER A 21 -13.08 -2.56 -5.21
N LEU A 22 -11.98 -2.65 -4.46
CA LEU A 22 -10.65 -2.22 -4.89
C LEU A 22 -9.79 -3.43 -5.14
N THR A 23 -8.82 -3.28 -6.05
CA THR A 23 -7.78 -4.29 -6.24
C THR A 23 -6.45 -3.68 -5.81
N TRP A 24 -5.75 -4.39 -4.94
CA TRP A 24 -4.47 -4.02 -4.37
C TRP A 24 -3.35 -4.82 -5.03
N MET A 25 -2.19 -4.20 -5.22
CA MET A 25 -1.00 -4.99 -5.49
C MET A 25 -0.67 -5.87 -4.29
N GLY A 26 -0.35 -7.15 -4.55
CA GLY A 26 0.08 -8.08 -3.52
C GLY A 26 1.39 -7.63 -2.88
N ASN A 27 2.43 -7.42 -3.69
CA ASN A 27 3.66 -6.80 -3.21
C ASN A 27 3.50 -5.29 -3.12
N ASP A 28 4.18 -4.67 -2.16
CA ASP A 28 4.38 -3.23 -2.12
C ASP A 28 5.78 -2.87 -2.64
N SER A 29 6.08 -1.58 -2.72
CA SER A 29 7.39 -1.12 -3.20
C SER A 29 8.55 -1.60 -2.33
N ARG A 30 8.33 -1.88 -1.04
CA ARG A 30 9.39 -2.36 -0.14
C ARG A 30 9.78 -3.80 -0.45
N LEU A 31 8.82 -4.65 -0.81
CA LEU A 31 9.07 -6.01 -1.27
C LEU A 31 9.71 -6.03 -2.66
N ASP A 32 9.24 -5.18 -3.57
CA ASP A 32 9.74 -5.18 -4.96
C ASP A 32 11.11 -4.52 -5.12
N LEU A 33 11.41 -3.46 -4.37
CA LEU A 33 12.63 -2.66 -4.51
C LEU A 33 13.66 -2.91 -3.41
N GLU A 34 13.29 -3.67 -2.38
CA GLU A 34 14.10 -3.93 -1.18
C GLU A 34 14.55 -2.68 -0.40
N LYS A 35 13.96 -1.52 -0.69
CA LYS A 35 14.23 -0.24 -0.04
C LYS A 35 12.97 0.55 0.21
N ASN A 36 13.05 1.49 1.15
CA ASN A 36 12.08 2.56 1.25
C ASN A 36 12.34 3.62 0.18
N ILE A 37 11.30 4.32 -0.24
CA ILE A 37 11.36 5.32 -1.30
C ILE A 37 10.71 6.63 -0.88
N THR A 38 11.18 7.73 -1.45
CA THR A 38 10.58 9.05 -1.28
C THR A 38 9.18 9.11 -1.91
N TRP A 39 8.40 10.13 -1.59
CA TRP A 39 7.07 10.30 -2.18
C TRP A 39 7.13 10.46 -3.71
N HIS A 40 8.15 11.16 -4.23
CA HIS A 40 8.34 11.33 -5.67
C HIS A 40 8.75 10.02 -6.35
N GLU A 41 9.64 9.23 -5.74
CA GLU A 41 9.94 7.88 -6.22
C GLU A 41 8.71 6.95 -6.15
N ALA A 42 7.80 7.13 -5.19
CA ALA A 42 6.55 6.37 -5.13
C ALA A 42 5.62 6.67 -6.32
N GLN A 43 5.57 7.93 -6.79
CA GLN A 43 4.87 8.27 -8.04
C GLN A 43 5.52 7.58 -9.24
N GLN A 44 6.85 7.63 -9.33
CA GLN A 44 7.60 6.98 -10.41
C GLN A 44 7.42 5.46 -10.40
N TYR A 45 7.40 4.83 -9.22
CA TYR A 45 7.12 3.40 -9.07
C TYR A 45 5.74 3.03 -9.63
N ALA A 46 4.72 3.87 -9.42
CA ALA A 46 3.40 3.66 -10.03
C ALA A 46 3.45 3.74 -11.57
N ASP A 47 4.11 4.76 -12.11
CA ASP A 47 4.27 4.92 -13.56
C ASP A 47 5.01 3.74 -14.21
N GLU A 48 6.08 3.26 -13.57
CA GLU A 48 6.84 2.10 -14.04
C GLU A 48 6.03 0.80 -13.95
N THR A 49 5.29 0.62 -12.86
CA THR A 49 4.39 -0.53 -12.67
C THR A 49 3.33 -0.57 -13.78
N ASN A 50 2.77 0.59 -14.14
CA ASN A 50 1.79 0.72 -15.21
C ASN A 50 2.37 0.42 -16.58
N LYS A 51 3.58 0.91 -16.88
CA LYS A 51 4.30 0.59 -18.12
C LYS A 51 4.56 -0.92 -18.27
N LYS A 52 4.89 -1.59 -17.16
CA LYS A 52 5.11 -3.05 -17.12
C LYS A 52 3.81 -3.87 -17.17
N LYS A 53 2.66 -3.24 -17.04
CA LYS A 53 1.35 -3.88 -16.94
C LYS A 53 1.32 -4.96 -15.83
N ASN A 54 1.71 -4.59 -14.61
CA ASN A 54 1.73 -5.54 -13.49
C ASN A 54 0.36 -6.21 -13.31
N ALA A 55 0.34 -7.54 -13.18
CA ALA A 55 -0.86 -8.38 -13.19
C ALA A 55 -1.80 -8.13 -14.39
N GLY A 56 -1.26 -7.70 -15.54
CA GLY A 56 -2.04 -7.36 -16.74
C GLY A 56 -2.67 -5.96 -16.72
N HIS A 57 -2.41 -5.15 -15.69
CA HIS A 57 -3.08 -3.87 -15.43
C HIS A 57 -2.12 -2.68 -15.49
N GLY A 58 -2.60 -1.56 -16.03
CA GLY A 58 -1.82 -0.35 -16.31
C GLY A 58 -2.38 0.92 -15.66
N ASP A 59 -3.24 0.76 -14.66
CA ASP A 59 -4.01 1.80 -13.97
C ASP A 59 -3.76 1.81 -12.44
N TRP A 60 -2.61 1.27 -12.01
CA TRP A 60 -2.14 1.31 -10.64
C TRP A 60 -1.83 2.75 -10.22
N ARG A 61 -2.25 3.11 -9.01
CA ARG A 61 -2.02 4.44 -8.44
C ARG A 61 -1.75 4.35 -6.94
N LEU A 62 -1.24 5.44 -6.37
CA LEU A 62 -1.21 5.58 -4.93
C LEU A 62 -2.64 5.55 -4.35
N PRO A 63 -2.82 4.95 -3.17
CA PRO A 63 -4.11 4.97 -2.49
C PRO A 63 -4.42 6.37 -1.98
N THR A 64 -5.70 6.66 -1.80
CA THR A 64 -6.14 7.75 -0.93
C THR A 64 -5.98 7.32 0.54
N ILE A 65 -6.14 8.27 1.46
CA ILE A 65 -6.06 8.00 2.90
C ILE A 65 -7.11 6.97 3.33
N HIS A 66 -8.36 7.16 2.91
CA HIS A 66 -9.46 6.26 3.28
C HIS A 66 -9.25 4.86 2.74
N GLU A 67 -8.72 4.73 1.51
CA GLU A 67 -8.38 3.44 0.93
C GLU A 67 -7.25 2.77 1.72
N ALA A 68 -6.16 3.48 2.04
CA ALA A 68 -5.07 2.95 2.84
C ALA A 68 -5.53 2.53 4.24
N LEU A 69 -6.32 3.37 4.92
CA LEU A 69 -6.89 3.06 6.24
C LEU A 69 -7.82 1.86 6.21
N SER A 70 -8.50 1.60 5.09
CA SER A 70 -9.39 0.43 4.96
C SER A 70 -8.66 -0.91 5.06
N LEU A 71 -7.33 -0.94 4.83
CA LEU A 71 -6.51 -2.14 5.00
C LEU A 71 -6.17 -2.42 6.48
N TYR A 72 -6.19 -1.39 7.32
CA TYR A 72 -5.92 -1.55 8.75
C TYR A 72 -7.11 -2.22 9.44
N ASP A 73 -6.83 -3.30 10.17
CA ASP A 73 -7.77 -3.99 11.03
C ASP A 73 -7.01 -4.56 12.24
N GLU A 74 -7.25 -3.98 13.43
CA GLU A 74 -6.57 -4.34 14.68
C GLU A 74 -6.66 -5.84 15.02
N LYS A 75 -7.69 -6.54 14.51
CA LYS A 75 -7.86 -7.99 14.72
C LYS A 75 -6.99 -8.85 13.79
N LYS A 76 -6.41 -8.25 12.76
CA LYS A 76 -5.49 -8.90 11.83
C LYS A 76 -4.06 -8.72 12.29
N LEU A 77 -3.22 -9.66 11.89
CA LEU A 77 -1.81 -9.66 12.22
C LEU A 77 -0.99 -10.14 11.02
N ASN A 78 0.01 -9.36 10.66
CA ASN A 78 1.01 -9.68 9.65
C ASN A 78 2.36 -9.09 10.09
N LYS A 79 3.43 -9.41 9.35
CA LYS A 79 4.81 -9.00 9.68
C LYS A 79 5.34 -8.02 8.66
N ASP A 80 5.93 -6.92 9.13
CA ASP A 80 6.67 -5.98 8.28
C ASP A 80 8.08 -6.48 7.94
N PHE A 81 8.81 -5.71 7.13
CA PHE A 81 10.20 -6.00 6.72
C PHE A 81 11.22 -6.05 7.87
N LYS A 82 10.87 -5.59 9.08
CA LYS A 82 11.66 -5.67 10.31
C LYS A 82 11.13 -6.74 11.27
N ASN A 83 10.22 -7.59 10.82
CA ASN A 83 9.52 -8.60 11.64
C ASN A 83 8.66 -7.99 12.77
N GLY A 84 8.33 -6.71 12.67
CA GLY A 84 7.39 -6.00 13.53
C GLY A 84 5.94 -6.33 13.17
N ASP A 85 5.06 -6.20 14.15
CA ASP A 85 3.62 -6.46 13.98
C ASP A 85 2.95 -5.30 13.24
N ILE A 86 2.18 -5.66 12.21
CA ILE A 86 1.28 -4.77 11.49
C ILE A 86 -0.10 -5.38 11.39
N HIS A 87 -1.11 -4.53 11.38
CA HIS A 87 -2.52 -4.93 11.46
C HIS A 87 -3.18 -4.90 10.09
N ILE A 88 -2.66 -5.69 9.16
CA ILE A 88 -3.26 -5.96 7.85
C ILE A 88 -3.49 -7.46 7.68
N ASP A 89 -4.37 -7.85 6.76
CA ASP A 89 -4.66 -9.27 6.53
C ASP A 89 -3.41 -10.08 6.12
N SER A 90 -3.29 -11.30 6.60
CA SER A 90 -2.17 -12.20 6.29
C SER A 90 -2.16 -12.71 4.85
N LEU A 91 -3.22 -12.45 4.07
CA LEU A 91 -3.24 -12.68 2.63
C LEU A 91 -2.23 -11.77 1.91
N PHE A 92 -1.95 -10.60 2.46
CA PHE A 92 -0.87 -9.75 2.00
C PHE A 92 0.48 -10.40 2.37
N PRO A 93 1.50 -10.35 1.49
CA PRO A 93 2.81 -10.92 1.78
C PRO A 93 3.46 -10.29 3.02
N ALA A 94 4.03 -11.13 3.88
CA ALA A 94 4.88 -10.71 4.98
C ALA A 94 6.16 -10.05 4.44
N GLY A 95 6.78 -9.19 5.26
CA GLY A 95 7.96 -8.42 4.86
C GLY A 95 7.64 -7.12 4.11
N ALA A 96 6.36 -6.76 4.00
CA ALA A 96 5.92 -5.49 3.45
C ALA A 96 6.39 -4.30 4.31
N GLY A 97 6.29 -3.10 3.76
CA GLY A 97 6.41 -1.87 4.52
C GLY A 97 5.35 -1.79 5.62
N ASN A 98 5.73 -1.17 6.73
CA ASN A 98 4.83 -0.95 7.86
C ASN A 98 3.89 0.24 7.69
N CYS A 99 4.00 0.92 6.56
CA CYS A 99 3.24 2.10 6.22
C CYS A 99 3.09 2.23 4.70
N THR A 100 2.24 3.14 4.26
CA THR A 100 2.05 3.41 2.84
C THR A 100 1.95 4.91 2.56
N TRP A 101 2.71 5.39 1.58
CA TRP A 101 2.48 6.70 0.98
C TRP A 101 1.10 6.78 0.38
N THR A 102 0.46 7.94 0.51
CA THR A 102 -0.84 8.21 -0.11
C THR A 102 -0.71 9.29 -1.18
N SER A 103 -1.73 9.38 -2.03
CA SER A 103 -1.92 10.47 -2.99
C SER A 103 -2.33 11.78 -2.33
N HIS A 104 -2.63 11.80 -1.02
CA HIS A 104 -3.14 12.98 -0.35
C HIS A 104 -2.00 13.91 0.06
N THR A 105 -2.09 15.16 -0.38
CA THR A 105 -1.09 16.20 -0.12
C THR A 105 -1.73 17.43 0.52
N ARG A 106 -0.93 18.16 1.30
CA ARG A 106 -1.32 19.47 1.84
C ARG A 106 -0.39 20.52 1.26
N GLY A 107 -0.91 21.28 0.30
CA GLY A 107 -0.13 22.20 -0.51
C GLY A 107 1.00 21.47 -1.27
N GLU A 108 2.10 22.18 -1.50
CA GLU A 108 3.25 21.67 -2.25
C GLU A 108 4.32 21.02 -1.36
N LYS A 109 4.13 21.04 -0.03
CA LYS A 109 5.16 20.64 0.94
C LYS A 109 4.94 19.26 1.53
N ASP A 110 3.70 18.89 1.86
CA ASP A 110 3.45 17.68 2.64
C ASP A 110 2.69 16.63 1.84
N ALA A 111 3.00 15.36 2.09
CA ALA A 111 2.20 14.20 1.71
C ALA A 111 1.85 13.38 2.95
N GLN A 112 0.72 12.68 2.91
CA GLN A 112 0.27 11.88 4.04
C GLN A 112 0.68 10.40 3.88
N ILE A 113 1.06 9.79 5.01
CA ILE A 113 1.40 8.37 5.14
C ILE A 113 0.44 7.74 6.13
N VAL A 114 -0.01 6.51 5.86
CA VAL A 114 -0.76 5.69 6.83
C VAL A 114 0.14 4.60 7.38
N PHE A 115 0.22 4.48 8.71
CA PHE A 115 0.97 3.41 9.38
C PHE A 115 0.04 2.27 9.79
N TYR A 116 0.43 1.04 9.46
CA TYR A 116 -0.36 -0.16 9.77
C TYR A 116 -0.08 -0.73 11.17
N LEU A 117 0.87 -0.15 11.91
CA LEU A 117 1.09 -0.52 13.32
C LEU A 117 -0.01 0.03 14.22
N ASN A 118 -0.59 1.18 13.87
CA ASN A 118 -1.56 1.89 14.73
C ASN A 118 -2.77 2.44 13.98
N GLY A 119 -2.83 2.29 12.65
CA GLY A 119 -3.95 2.80 11.85
C GLY A 119 -4.01 4.33 11.77
N CYS A 120 -2.90 5.02 12.04
CA CYS A 120 -2.88 6.48 12.09
C CYS A 120 -2.25 7.09 10.83
N PRO A 121 -2.84 8.15 10.27
CA PRO A 121 -2.22 8.97 9.25
C PRO A 121 -1.28 10.03 9.84
N TYR A 122 -0.16 10.30 9.17
CA TYR A 122 0.83 11.31 9.54
C TYR A 122 1.27 12.14 8.33
N TRP A 123 1.58 13.40 8.55
CA TRP A 123 2.10 14.32 7.53
C TRP A 123 3.62 14.30 7.51
N TYR A 124 4.18 14.21 6.31
CA TYR A 124 5.61 14.27 6.07
C TYR A 124 5.94 15.21 4.92
N GLU A 125 7.08 15.89 4.99
CA GLU A 125 7.55 16.78 3.94
C GLU A 125 7.95 15.98 2.70
N LYS A 126 7.14 16.06 1.63
CA LYS A 126 7.29 15.21 0.44
C LYS A 126 8.49 15.57 -0.44
N ASN A 127 9.08 16.74 -0.22
CA ASN A 127 10.27 17.21 -0.94
C ASN A 127 11.57 16.93 -0.17
N ASP A 128 11.48 16.45 1.07
CA ASP A 128 12.65 16.01 1.84
C ASP A 128 13.07 14.61 1.37
N GLN A 129 14.23 14.54 0.72
CA GLN A 129 14.79 13.29 0.18
C GLN A 129 15.28 12.32 1.26
N THR A 130 15.36 12.74 2.52
CA THR A 130 15.72 11.87 3.65
C THR A 130 14.53 11.08 4.18
N ILE A 131 13.30 11.47 3.81
CA ILE A 131 12.06 10.84 4.25
C ILE A 131 11.63 9.80 3.22
N SER A 132 11.80 8.54 3.58
CA SER A 132 11.52 7.40 2.69
C SER A 132 10.68 6.34 3.39
N HIS A 133 9.61 5.91 2.72
CA HIS A 133 8.64 4.91 3.18
C HIS A 133 8.19 4.01 2.03
N ALA A 134 7.40 2.98 2.33
CA ALA A 134 6.86 2.07 1.32
C ALA A 134 5.58 2.63 0.69
N VAL A 135 5.16 2.06 -0.45
CA VAL A 135 3.87 2.33 -1.07
C VAL A 135 3.25 1.05 -1.62
N ARG A 136 1.95 0.84 -1.34
CA ARG A 136 1.16 -0.27 -1.87
C ARG A 136 0.14 0.32 -2.83
N LEU A 137 0.29 0.00 -4.11
CA LEU A 137 -0.58 0.57 -5.13
C LEU A 137 -1.95 -0.10 -5.12
N VAL A 138 -2.93 0.67 -5.57
CA VAL A 138 -4.33 0.28 -5.66
C VAL A 138 -4.88 0.68 -7.03
N ARG A 139 -5.90 -0.02 -7.47
CA ARG A 139 -6.71 0.34 -8.64
C ARG A 139 -8.19 0.06 -8.38
N ARG A 140 -9.05 0.64 -9.21
CA ARG A 140 -10.48 0.28 -9.24
C ARG A 140 -10.66 -0.88 -10.23
N GLY A 141 -11.49 -1.85 -9.83
CA GLY A 141 -11.87 -3.00 -10.65
C GLY A 141 -12.61 -2.59 -11.91
#